data_AF-A0A0C3IZ92-F1
#
_entry.id   AF-A0A0C3IZ92-F1
#
_cell.length_a   1.000
_cell.length_b   1.000
_cell.length_c   1.000
_cell.angle_alpha   90.00
_cell.angle_beta   90.00
_cell.angle_gamma   90.00
#
_symmetry.space_group_name_H-M   'P 1'
#
loop_
_entity.id
_entity.type
_entity.pdbx_description
1 polymer ?
#
loop_
_entity_poly.entity_id
_entity_poly.type
_entity_poly.pdbx_seq_one_letter_code
_entity_poly.pdbx_strand_id
1 'polypeptide(L)'
;MLREKRKRFEEELQIPQNERLAGDGWLQSFCNTYKIREHRLHGEAGSVDTTAVNVEQERCKKILAQYAPRDRWNFDETALFPYAPPDRSLATKQMSGKKKDKFRITIGFACNADGSEKLEPFFIGRAKKPRCFKKQGPEECGFCYRYNKKAWMTADLFEE
;
A
#
# COMPACT_ATOMS: atom_id res chain seq x y z
N MET A 1 4.59 -7.10 16.52
CA MET A 1 5.54 -8.21 16.28
C MET A 1 6.22 -8.72 17.55
N LEU A 2 6.92 -7.89 18.33
CA LEU A 2 7.61 -8.35 19.56
C LEU A 2 6.64 -8.81 20.67
N ARG A 3 5.52 -8.10 20.88
CA ARG A 3 4.47 -8.50 21.83
C ARG A 3 3.88 -9.86 21.51
N GLU A 4 3.53 -10.10 20.24
CA GLU A 4 2.99 -11.37 19.79
C GLU A 4 4.01 -12.51 19.86
N LYS A 5 5.28 -12.24 19.52
CA LYS A 5 6.36 -13.22 19.74
C LYS A 5 6.54 -13.56 21.21
N ARG A 6 6.46 -12.57 22.10
CA ARG A 6 6.51 -12.80 23.55
C ARG A 6 5.38 -13.71 24.00
N LYS A 7 4.13 -13.37 23.67
CA LYS A 7 2.96 -14.22 24.01
C LYS A 7 3.15 -15.65 23.52
N ARG A 8 3.57 -15.81 22.26
CA ARG A 8 3.83 -17.12 21.67
C ARG A 8 4.91 -17.90 22.43
N PHE A 9 6.02 -17.26 22.82
CA PHE A 9 7.05 -17.93 23.61
C PHE A 9 6.62 -18.21 25.05
N GLU A 10 5.83 -17.33 25.67
CA GLU A 10 5.22 -17.56 26.99
C GLU A 10 4.29 -18.78 26.98
N GLU A 11 3.62 -19.05 25.85
CA GLU A 11 2.82 -20.26 25.63
C GLU A 11 3.69 -21.49 25.33
N GLU A 12 4.61 -21.40 24.37
CA GLU A 12 5.48 -22.52 23.96
C GLU A 12 6.39 -23.02 25.09
N LEU A 13 6.85 -22.11 25.95
CA LEU A 13 7.69 -22.43 27.11
C LEU A 13 6.89 -22.70 28.39
N GLN A 14 5.56 -22.72 28.31
CA GLN A 14 4.66 -23.02 29.43
C GLN A 14 4.89 -22.10 30.65
N ILE A 15 5.17 -20.82 30.41
CA ILE A 15 5.44 -19.85 31.48
C ILE A 15 4.15 -19.63 32.30
N PRO A 16 4.18 -19.84 33.63
CA PRO A 16 3.04 -19.61 34.52
C PRO A 16 2.47 -18.21 34.36
N GLN A 17 1.13 -18.07 34.41
CA GLN A 17 0.45 -16.81 34.12
C GLN A 17 0.91 -15.64 35.02
N ASN A 18 1.27 -15.94 36.27
CA ASN A 18 1.80 -14.99 37.25
C ASN A 18 3.24 -14.51 36.96
N GLU A 19 3.99 -15.23 36.13
CA GLU A 19 5.36 -14.89 35.72
C GLU A 19 5.43 -14.22 34.34
N ARG A 20 4.31 -14.17 33.62
CA ARG A 20 4.24 -13.52 32.31
C ARG A 20 4.39 -12.02 32.43
N LEU A 21 5.06 -11.41 31.46
CA LEU A 21 5.27 -9.97 31.47
C LEU A 21 3.94 -9.24 31.23
N ALA A 22 3.53 -8.43 32.21
CA ALA A 22 2.38 -7.55 32.09
C ALA A 22 2.77 -6.22 31.42
N GLY A 23 1.92 -5.77 30.49
CA GLY A 23 2.12 -4.49 29.81
C GLY A 23 3.33 -4.42 28.87
N ASP A 24 3.72 -3.19 28.55
CA ASP A 24 4.70 -2.87 27.50
C ASP A 24 6.00 -2.22 28.02
N GLY A 25 6.14 -2.05 29.33
CA GLY A 25 7.30 -1.37 29.93
C GLY A 25 8.65 -2.01 29.61
N TRP A 26 8.67 -3.33 29.38
CA TRP A 26 9.88 -4.06 29.01
C TRP A 26 10.34 -3.79 27.57
N LEU A 27 9.43 -3.34 26.69
CA LEU A 27 9.64 -3.33 25.24
C LEU A 27 10.75 -2.34 24.85
N GLN A 28 10.74 -1.16 25.46
CA GLN A 28 11.76 -0.13 25.22
C GLN A 28 13.13 -0.57 25.72
N SER A 29 13.20 -1.09 26.95
CA SER A 29 14.44 -1.59 27.54
C SER A 29 15.02 -2.73 26.72
N PHE A 30 14.20 -3.69 26.30
CA PHE A 30 14.60 -4.81 25.44
C PHE A 30 15.17 -4.32 24.10
N CYS A 31 14.46 -3.42 23.40
CA CYS A 31 14.97 -2.86 22.15
C CYS A 31 16.30 -2.13 22.36
N ASN A 32 16.45 -1.36 23.45
CA ASN A 32 17.68 -0.65 23.77
C ASN A 32 18.85 -1.62 24.06
N THR A 33 18.63 -2.61 24.93
CA THR A 33 19.64 -3.61 25.32
C THR A 33 20.16 -4.38 24.11
N TYR A 34 19.27 -4.84 23.24
CA TYR A 34 19.63 -5.64 22.07
C TYR A 34 19.91 -4.79 20.82
N LYS A 35 19.97 -3.45 20.95
CA LYS A 35 20.20 -2.50 19.86
C LYS A 35 19.24 -2.68 18.67
N ILE A 36 18.01 -3.08 18.95
CA ILE A 36 16.94 -3.25 17.96
C ILE A 36 16.33 -1.88 17.69
N ARG A 37 16.35 -1.46 16.42
CA ARG A 37 15.74 -0.20 15.98
C ARG A 37 14.82 -0.45 14.80
N GLU A 38 13.87 0.46 14.60
CA GLU A 38 13.10 0.49 13.37
C GLU A 38 13.99 1.01 12.25
N HIS A 39 14.14 0.20 11.21
CA HIS A 39 14.86 0.55 9.99
C HIS A 39 13.87 0.61 8.83
N ARG A 40 13.87 1.73 8.10
CA ARG A 40 13.20 1.82 6.80
C ARG A 40 14.05 1.08 5.78
N LEU A 41 13.48 0.05 5.16
CA LEU A 41 14.06 -0.60 4.00
C LEU A 41 13.98 0.42 2.86
N HIS A 42 15.13 0.78 2.27
CA HIS A 42 15.22 1.89 1.31
C HIS A 42 14.11 1.83 0.26
N GLY A 43 13.43 2.97 0.08
CA GLY A 43 12.59 3.26 -1.07
C GLY A 43 13.17 4.47 -1.80
N GLU A 44 12.91 4.58 -3.10
CA GLU A 44 13.28 5.74 -3.92
C GLU A 44 12.48 6.97 -3.45
N ALA A 45 13.04 7.71 -2.51
CA ALA A 45 12.55 9.04 -2.15
C ALA A 45 13.77 9.92 -1.96
N GLY A 46 14.30 10.43 -3.07
CA GLY A 46 15.50 11.26 -3.04
C GLY A 46 15.99 11.63 -4.43
N SER A 47 15.16 12.33 -5.21
CA SER A 47 15.57 13.12 -6.39
C SER A 47 14.34 13.80 -7.02
N VAL A 48 13.67 14.69 -6.28
CA VAL A 48 12.61 15.53 -6.87
C VAL A 48 13.03 16.98 -6.69
N ASP A 49 13.19 17.70 -7.81
CA ASP A 49 13.40 19.14 -7.79
C ASP A 49 12.09 19.82 -7.39
N THR A 50 12.02 20.24 -6.14
CA THR A 50 10.85 20.92 -5.57
C THR A 50 10.57 22.26 -6.25
N THR A 51 11.58 22.90 -6.83
CA THR A 51 11.44 24.16 -7.55
C THR A 51 10.70 23.93 -8.86
N ALA A 52 11.13 22.94 -9.65
CA ALA A 52 10.45 22.55 -10.88
C ALA A 52 8.99 22.12 -10.61
N VAL A 53 8.75 21.36 -9.53
CA VAL A 53 7.38 20.95 -9.13
C VAL A 53 6.50 22.17 -8.83
N ASN A 54 7.01 23.17 -8.10
CA ASN A 54 6.22 24.36 -7.78
C ASN A 54 5.85 25.16 -9.04
N VAL A 55 6.78 25.30 -9.99
CA VAL A 55 6.53 25.97 -11.28
C VAL A 55 5.41 25.25 -12.05
N GLU A 56 5.47 23.92 -12.14
CA GLU A 56 4.44 23.14 -12.83
C GLU A 56 3.10 23.18 -12.12
N GLN A 57 3.06 23.17 -10.78
CA GLN A 57 1.82 23.33 -10.02
C GLN A 57 1.13 24.67 -10.34
N GLU A 58 1.88 25.77 -10.39
CA GLU A 58 1.31 27.08 -10.76
C GLU A 58 0.80 27.11 -12.21
N ARG A 59 1.51 26.46 -13.14
CA ARG A 59 1.05 26.32 -14.52
C ARG A 59 -0.27 25.53 -14.59
N CYS A 60 -0.35 24.37 -13.91
CA CYS A 60 -1.55 23.55 -13.85
C CYS A 60 -2.74 24.28 -13.22
N LYS A 61 -2.52 25.04 -12.14
CA LYS A 61 -3.59 25.87 -11.52
C LYS A 61 -4.18 26.87 -12.51
N LYS A 62 -3.35 27.55 -13.32
CA LYS A 62 -3.82 28.50 -14.32
C LYS A 62 -4.65 27.85 -15.43
N ILE A 63 -4.28 26.64 -15.85
CA ILE A 63 -5.04 25.86 -16.84
C ILE A 63 -6.38 25.43 -16.24
N LEU A 64 -6.35 24.82 -15.05
CA LEU A 64 -7.54 24.32 -14.36
C LEU A 64 -8.52 25.44 -14.00
N ALA A 65 -8.04 26.67 -13.76
CA ALA A 65 -8.88 27.84 -13.48
C ALA A 65 -9.89 28.16 -14.61
N GLN A 66 -9.63 27.71 -15.84
CA GLN A 66 -10.53 27.89 -16.99
C GLN A 66 -11.77 26.98 -16.93
N TYR A 67 -11.74 25.96 -16.08
CA TYR A 67 -12.79 24.96 -15.94
C TYR A 67 -13.48 25.08 -14.58
N ALA A 68 -14.78 24.79 -14.50
CA ALA A 68 -15.47 24.74 -13.22
C ALA A 68 -14.97 23.52 -12.40
N PRO A 69 -15.02 23.55 -11.06
CA PRO A 69 -14.55 22.43 -10.21
C PRO A 69 -15.14 21.06 -10.58
N ARG A 70 -16.43 20.98 -10.92
CA ARG A 70 -17.09 19.76 -11.41
C ARG A 70 -16.48 19.16 -12.67
N ASP A 71 -15.83 19.98 -13.50
CA ASP A 71 -15.23 19.59 -14.77
C ASP A 71 -13.72 19.30 -14.63
N ARG A 72 -13.15 19.46 -13.43
CA ARG A 72 -11.74 19.19 -13.14
C ARG A 72 -11.61 17.77 -12.59
N TRP A 73 -11.32 16.83 -13.46
CA TRP A 73 -11.13 15.43 -13.10
C TRP A 73 -9.68 15.11 -12.74
N ASN A 74 -9.53 14.21 -11.77
CA ASN A 74 -8.26 13.57 -11.47
C ASN A 74 -8.47 12.04 -11.51
N PHE A 75 -7.53 11.34 -12.13
CA PHE A 75 -7.43 9.89 -12.08
C PHE A 75 -6.08 9.52 -11.45
N ASP A 76 -6.09 8.57 -10.51
CA ASP A 76 -4.86 8.06 -9.91
C ASP A 76 -4.94 6.55 -9.65
N GLU A 77 -3.78 5.90 -9.64
CA GLU A 77 -3.64 4.48 -9.40
C GLU A 77 -3.04 4.22 -8.03
N THR A 78 -3.62 3.27 -7.31
CA THR A 78 -2.96 2.63 -6.17
C THR A 78 -2.73 1.15 -6.43
N ALA A 79 -1.81 0.57 -5.69
CA ALA A 79 -1.44 -0.83 -5.82
C ALA A 79 -1.50 -1.52 -4.46
N LEU A 80 -2.31 -2.58 -4.38
CA LEU A 80 -2.36 -3.46 -3.22
C LEU A 80 -1.36 -4.60 -3.39
N PHE A 81 -0.41 -4.70 -2.45
CA PHE A 81 0.60 -5.76 -2.38
C PHE A 81 0.39 -6.65 -1.14
N PRO A 82 -0.57 -7.59 -1.15
CA PRO A 82 -0.92 -8.42 0.01
C PRO A 82 0.22 -9.30 0.53
N TYR A 83 1.21 -9.62 -0.32
CA TYR A 83 2.35 -10.46 0.05
C TYR A 83 3.65 -9.65 0.19
N ALA A 84 3.60 -8.32 0.04
CA ALA A 84 4.78 -7.51 0.28
C ALA A 84 5.07 -7.45 1.79
N PRO A 85 6.33 -7.67 2.21
CA PRO A 85 6.72 -7.40 3.58
C PRO A 85 6.61 -5.90 3.87
N PRO A 86 6.40 -5.51 5.14
CA PRO A 86 6.44 -4.11 5.56
C PRO A 86 7.70 -3.40 5.05
N ASP A 87 7.57 -2.12 4.72
CA ASP A 87 8.68 -1.24 4.31
C ASP A 87 9.58 -0.86 5.50
N ARG A 88 9.13 -1.12 6.73
CA ARG A 88 9.89 -0.96 7.96
C ARG A 88 10.03 -2.27 8.68
N SER A 89 11.22 -2.53 9.22
CA SER A 89 11.47 -3.72 10.03
C SER A 89 12.30 -3.38 11.26
N LEU A 90 12.06 -4.12 12.35
CA LEU A 90 12.91 -4.06 13.53
C LEU A 90 14.15 -4.93 13.28
N ALA A 91 15.32 -4.31 13.31
CA ALA A 91 16.60 -4.99 13.07
C ALA A 91 17.71 -4.39 13.93
N THR A 92 18.79 -5.15 14.12
CA THR A 92 20.01 -4.67 14.80
C THR A 92 20.96 -3.92 13.88
N LYS A 93 20.72 -3.99 12.57
CA LYS A 93 21.45 -3.27 11.52
C LYS A 93 20.53 -3.05 10.32
N GLN A 94 20.89 -2.08 9.47
CA GLN A 94 20.25 -1.90 8.18
C GLN A 94 20.35 -3.20 7.37
N MET A 95 19.21 -3.72 6.92
CA MET A 95 19.16 -4.94 6.11
C MET A 95 18.80 -4.58 4.66
N SER A 96 19.38 -5.33 3.72
CA SER A 96 18.96 -5.26 2.33
C SER A 96 17.51 -5.76 2.19
N GLY A 97 16.75 -5.14 1.29
CA GLY A 97 15.39 -5.57 1.00
C GLY A 97 15.38 -7.00 0.46
N LYS A 98 14.48 -7.86 0.97
CA LYS A 98 14.23 -9.18 0.39
C LYS A 98 13.47 -9.04 -0.92
N LYS A 99 13.70 -9.97 -1.86
CA LYS A 99 12.94 -10.07 -3.12
C LYS A 99 11.45 -10.20 -2.78
N LYS A 100 10.68 -9.15 -3.06
CA LYS A 100 9.25 -9.10 -2.76
C LYS A 100 8.50 -9.99 -3.76
N ASP A 101 7.53 -10.75 -3.26
CA ASP A 101 6.49 -11.27 -4.16
C ASP A 101 5.82 -10.07 -4.81
N LYS A 102 5.84 -10.04 -6.13
CA LYS A 102 5.31 -8.92 -6.94
C LYS A 102 3.82 -9.07 -7.19
N PHE A 103 3.13 -9.97 -6.49
CA PHE A 103 1.67 -10.00 -6.53
C PHE A 103 1.13 -8.61 -6.22
N ARG A 104 0.32 -8.12 -7.15
CA ARG A 104 -0.30 -6.81 -7.08
C ARG A 104 -1.71 -6.89 -7.64
N ILE A 105 -2.59 -6.12 -7.03
CA ILE A 105 -3.84 -5.69 -7.64
C ILE A 105 -3.73 -4.17 -7.77
N THR A 106 -3.84 -3.64 -8.99
CA THR A 106 -3.93 -2.20 -9.23
C THR A 106 -5.38 -1.78 -9.11
N ILE A 107 -5.62 -0.62 -8.52
CA ILE A 107 -6.94 -0.02 -8.36
C ILE A 107 -6.83 1.41 -8.88
N GLY A 108 -7.61 1.74 -9.91
CA GLY A 108 -7.78 3.09 -10.44
C GLY A 108 -8.95 3.79 -9.77
N PHE A 109 -8.76 5.07 -9.44
CA PHE A 109 -9.81 5.94 -8.92
C PHE A 109 -9.91 7.19 -9.78
N ALA A 110 -11.13 7.65 -10.04
CA ALA A 110 -11.38 8.93 -10.65
C ALA A 110 -12.46 9.70 -9.89
N CYS A 111 -12.22 10.98 -9.67
CA CYS A 111 -13.23 11.90 -9.16
C CYS A 111 -13.00 13.32 -9.67
N ASN A 112 -14.05 14.13 -9.65
CA ASN A 112 -13.93 15.55 -9.92
C ASN A 112 -13.53 16.34 -8.67
N ALA A 113 -13.07 17.58 -8.87
CA ALA A 113 -12.44 18.37 -7.81
C ALA A 113 -13.42 18.83 -6.72
N ASP A 114 -14.71 18.95 -7.01
CA ASP A 114 -15.73 19.24 -5.99
C ASP A 114 -16.33 17.98 -5.33
N GLY A 115 -15.98 16.80 -5.84
CA GLY A 115 -16.38 15.50 -5.30
C GLY A 115 -17.85 15.14 -5.54
N SER A 116 -18.56 15.89 -6.39
CA SER A 116 -19.93 15.56 -6.80
C SER A 116 -20.02 14.28 -7.62
N GLU A 117 -18.95 13.94 -8.35
CA GLU A 117 -18.85 12.72 -9.15
C GLU A 117 -17.61 11.91 -8.78
N LYS A 118 -17.81 10.60 -8.64
CA LYS A 118 -16.77 9.60 -8.35
C LYS A 118 -17.07 8.37 -9.18
N LEU A 119 -16.12 7.95 -10.01
CA LEU A 119 -16.27 6.72 -10.78
C LEU A 119 -16.08 5.50 -9.86
N GLU A 120 -16.69 4.38 -10.26
CA GLU A 120 -16.48 3.11 -9.58
C GLU A 120 -14.99 2.72 -9.66
N PRO A 121 -14.41 2.15 -8.58
CA PRO A 121 -13.02 1.73 -8.60
C PRO A 121 -12.75 0.69 -9.69
N PHE A 122 -11.70 0.93 -10.48
CA PHE A 122 -11.29 0.06 -11.58
C PHE A 122 -10.20 -0.90 -11.10
N PHE A 123 -10.47 -2.21 -11.10
CA PHE A 123 -9.54 -3.22 -10.58
C PHE A 123 -8.78 -3.90 -11.70
N ILE A 124 -7.46 -4.03 -11.56
CA ILE A 124 -6.62 -4.78 -12.50
C ILE A 124 -5.82 -5.83 -11.74
N GLY A 125 -6.03 -7.10 -12.09
CA GLY A 125 -5.22 -8.19 -11.58
C GLY A 125 -4.51 -8.97 -12.68
N ARG A 126 -3.83 -10.04 -12.28
CA ARG A 126 -3.05 -10.88 -13.20
C ARG A 126 -3.87 -11.98 -13.86
N ALA A 127 -4.84 -12.53 -13.14
CA ALA A 127 -5.63 -13.67 -13.57
C ALA A 127 -6.98 -13.20 -14.11
N LYS A 128 -7.39 -13.70 -15.28
CA LYS A 128 -8.71 -13.41 -15.85
C LYS A 128 -9.86 -13.71 -14.89
N LYS A 129 -9.78 -14.84 -14.19
CA LYS A 129 -10.73 -15.26 -13.15
C LYS A 129 -9.97 -15.57 -11.86
N PRO A 130 -9.89 -14.62 -10.92
CA PRO A 130 -9.25 -14.86 -9.64
C PRO A 130 -9.95 -15.99 -8.86
N ARG A 131 -9.16 -16.89 -8.27
CA ARG A 131 -9.68 -18.09 -7.58
C ARG A 131 -10.60 -17.77 -6.39
N CYS A 132 -10.47 -16.59 -5.79
CA CYS A 132 -11.31 -16.17 -4.66
C CYS A 132 -12.80 -16.07 -5.02
N PHE A 133 -13.14 -15.80 -6.28
CA PHE A 133 -14.55 -15.72 -6.74
C PHE A 133 -15.19 -17.09 -6.99
N LYS A 134 -14.44 -18.19 -6.86
CA LYS A 134 -14.92 -19.57 -7.03
C LYS A 134 -15.65 -19.76 -8.37
N LYS A 135 -16.96 -20.01 -8.33
CA LYS A 135 -17.81 -20.23 -9.51
C LYS A 135 -18.18 -18.91 -10.20
N GLN A 136 -18.25 -17.81 -9.45
CA GLN A 136 -18.63 -16.50 -9.97
C GLN A 136 -17.45 -15.74 -10.57
N GLY A 137 -17.75 -14.78 -11.44
CA GLY A 137 -16.78 -13.81 -11.98
C GLY A 137 -16.70 -12.53 -11.14
N PRO A 138 -15.62 -11.74 -11.26
CA PRO A 138 -15.54 -10.43 -10.61
C PRO A 138 -16.67 -9.48 -11.01
N GLU A 139 -17.01 -9.45 -12.30
CA GLU A 139 -18.09 -8.61 -12.85
C GLU A 139 -19.47 -9.05 -12.32
N GLU A 140 -19.70 -10.36 -12.17
CA GLU A 140 -20.91 -10.90 -11.53
C GLU A 140 -21.03 -10.51 -10.05
N CYS A 141 -19.91 -10.17 -9.41
CA CYS A 141 -19.86 -9.64 -8.05
C CYS A 141 -19.89 -8.09 -8.00
N GLY A 142 -20.09 -7.42 -9.13
CA GLY A 142 -20.18 -5.96 -9.21
C GLY A 142 -18.84 -5.24 -9.23
N PHE A 143 -17.74 -5.92 -9.59
CA PHE A 143 -16.44 -5.27 -9.73
C PHE A 143 -16.13 -4.95 -11.20
N CYS A 144 -15.79 -3.70 -11.49
CA CYS A 144 -15.14 -3.34 -12.74
C CYS A 144 -13.72 -3.92 -12.75
N TYR A 145 -13.56 -5.10 -13.34
CA TYR A 145 -12.31 -5.88 -13.27
C TYR A 145 -11.73 -6.16 -14.64
N ARG A 146 -10.44 -5.88 -14.79
CA ARG A 146 -9.63 -6.22 -15.95
C ARG A 146 -8.41 -7.01 -15.54
N TYR A 147 -7.78 -7.65 -16.53
CA TYR A 147 -6.61 -8.47 -16.28
C TYR A 147 -5.57 -8.30 -17.37
N ASN A 148 -4.31 -8.30 -16.96
CA ASN A 148 -3.18 -8.47 -17.86
C ASN A 148 -1.99 -9.08 -17.11
N LYS A 149 -0.95 -9.53 -17.83
CA LYS A 149 0.19 -10.24 -17.23
C LYS A 149 0.91 -9.43 -16.14
N LYS A 150 0.84 -8.10 -16.18
CA LYS A 150 1.53 -7.20 -15.26
C LYS A 150 0.64 -6.68 -14.13
N ALA A 151 -0.68 -6.83 -14.21
CA ALA A 151 -1.64 -6.16 -13.34
C ALA A 151 -1.33 -4.65 -13.24
N TRP A 152 -1.36 -3.97 -14.38
CA TRP A 152 -1.07 -2.55 -14.57
C TRP A 152 -2.10 -1.89 -15.45
N MET A 153 -2.33 -0.58 -15.25
CA MET A 153 -3.08 0.20 -16.22
C MET A 153 -2.31 0.28 -17.54
N THR A 154 -3.05 0.24 -18.64
CA THR A 154 -2.53 0.42 -20.00
C THR A 154 -3.38 1.48 -20.69
N ALA A 155 -2.86 2.11 -21.75
CA ALA A 155 -3.63 3.11 -22.50
C ALA A 155 -5.00 2.54 -22.94
N ASP A 156 -5.00 1.34 -23.50
CA ASP A 156 -6.23 0.63 -23.91
C ASP A 156 -7.25 0.43 -22.77
N LEU A 157 -6.79 0.26 -21.52
CA LEU A 157 -7.67 0.09 -20.36
C LEU A 157 -8.11 1.43 -19.77
N PHE A 158 -7.35 2.50 -20.00
CA PHE A 158 -7.67 3.85 -19.56
C PHE A 158 -8.70 4.52 -20.49
N GLU A 159 -8.75 4.10 -21.75
CA GLU A 159 -9.70 4.58 -22.75
C GLU A 159 -11.06 3.84 -22.74
N GLU A 160 -11.18 2.73 -21.99
CA GLU A 160 -12.46 2.03 -21.75
C GLU A 160 -13.44 2.87 -20.90
#